data_AF-A0A074XA49-F1
#
_entry.id   AF-A0A074XA49-F1
#
_cell.length_a   1.000
_cell.length_b   1.000
_cell.length_c   1.000
_cell.angle_alpha   90.00
_cell.angle_beta   90.00
_cell.angle_gamma   90.00
#
_symmetry.space_group_name_H-M   'P 1'
#
loop_
_entity.id
_entity.type
_entity.pdbx_description
1 polymer ?
#
loop_
_entity_poly.entity_id
_entity_poly.type
_entity_poly.pdbx_seq_one_letter_code
_entity_poly.pdbx_strand_id
1 'polypeptide(L)' 'GLPAELKKLIVHHAEDSCLANLRLTNKELNAITTKPFGERLLVERRFVLSEYSLQGLVDLTAHPVFG' A
#
# COMPACT_ATOMS: atom_id res chain seq x y z
N GLY A 1 21.92 14.38 8.15
CA GLY A 1 20.65 14.28 7.39
C GLY A 1 19.51 14.73 8.28
N LEU A 2 18.37 15.11 7.69
CA LEU A 2 17.17 15.53 8.45
C LEU A 2 16.73 14.42 9.44
N PRO A 3 16.28 14.75 10.67
CA PRO A 3 15.69 13.79 11.60
C PRO A 3 14.52 13.03 11.01
N ALA A 4 14.33 11.76 11.42
CA ALA A 4 13.26 10.89 10.92
C ALA A 4 11.86 11.50 11.14
N GLU A 5 11.68 12.21 12.26
CA GLU A 5 10.39 12.76 12.67
C GLU A 5 9.97 13.92 11.78
N LEU A 6 10.94 14.74 11.35
CA LEU A 6 10.70 15.80 10.38
C LEU A 6 10.43 15.24 8.98
N LYS A 7 11.09 14.14 8.59
CA LYS A 7 10.77 13.46 7.32
C LYS A 7 9.35 12.92 7.31
N LYS A 8 8.91 12.29 8.41
CA LYS A 8 7.52 11.81 8.57
C LYS A 8 6.52 12.96 8.53
N LEU A 9 6.84 14.10 9.16
CA LEU A 9 5.99 15.29 9.12
C LEU A 9 5.84 15.83 7.69
N ILE A 10 6.93 15.89 6.92
CA ILE A 10 6.89 16.28 5.50
C ILE A 10 6.00 15.32 4.71
N VAL A 11 6.17 14.01 4.87
CA VAL A 11 5.35 13.00 4.18
C VAL A 11 3.87 13.08 4.58
N HIS A 12 3.59 13.41 5.83
CA HIS A 12 2.22 13.58 6.33
C HIS A 12 1.50 14.74 5.62
N HIS A 13 2.20 15.84 5.35
CA HIS A 13 1.65 17.01 4.66
C HIS A 13 1.85 17.00 3.13
N ALA A 14 2.57 16.02 2.59
CA ALA A 14 2.76 15.90 1.15
C ALA A 14 1.43 15.53 0.47
N GLU A 15 1.20 16.12 -0.69
CA GLU A 15 0.09 15.78 -1.58
C GLU A 15 0.15 14.30 -2.00
N ASP A 16 -1.01 13.72 -2.32
CA ASP A 16 -1.13 12.31 -2.69
C ASP A 16 -0.32 11.96 -3.94
N SER A 17 -0.25 12.89 -4.90
CA SER A 17 0.59 12.79 -6.10
C SER A 17 2.09 12.65 -5.78
N CYS A 18 2.55 13.31 -4.72
CA CYS A 18 3.94 13.28 -4.27
C CYS A 18 4.32 11.96 -3.60
N LEU A 19 3.37 11.27 -2.96
CA LEU A 19 3.66 10.04 -2.22
C LEU A 19 4.19 8.92 -3.12
N ALA A 20 3.66 8.81 -4.34
CA ALA A 20 4.16 7.85 -5.32
C ALA A 20 5.64 8.09 -5.63
N ASN A 21 6.01 9.36 -5.89
CA ASN A 21 7.37 9.75 -6.25
C ASN A 21 8.35 9.64 -5.08
N LEU A 22 7.93 10.02 -3.88
CA LEU A 22 8.73 9.91 -2.66
C LEU A 22 9.14 8.45 -2.38
N ARG A 23 8.27 7.49 -2.66
CA ARG A 23 8.58 6.06 -2.51
C ARG A 23 9.67 5.58 -3.45
N LEU A 24 9.83 6.20 -4.61
CA LEU A 24 10.82 5.80 -5.62
C LEU A 24 12.20 6.45 -5.40
N THR A 25 12.31 7.40 -4.46
CA THR A 25 13.54 8.18 -4.29
C THR A 25 14.63 7.37 -3.56
N ASN A 26 14.31 6.75 -2.43
CA ASN A 26 15.23 5.89 -1.68
C ASN A 26 14.48 4.98 -0.69
N LYS A 27 15.21 4.03 -0.09
CA LYS A 27 14.65 3.04 0.85
C LYS A 27 14.00 3.66 2.10
N GLU A 28 14.56 4.75 2.61
CA GLU A 28 14.04 5.41 3.82
C GLU A 28 12.71 6.11 3.52
N LEU A 29 12.67 6.92 2.45
CA LEU A 29 11.46 7.59 1.99
C LEU A 29 10.38 6.59 1.57
N ASN A 30 10.77 5.48 0.94
CA ASN A 30 9.87 4.36 0.68
C ASN A 30 9.23 3.84 1.97
N ALA A 31 10.02 3.57 3.00
CA ALA A 31 9.51 3.02 4.25
C ALA A 31 8.52 3.96 4.93
N ILE A 32 8.85 5.26 5.06
CA ILE A 32 7.96 6.22 5.73
C ILE A 32 6.72 6.59 4.92
N THR A 33 6.78 6.50 3.58
CA THR A 33 5.68 6.91 2.69
C THR A 33 4.73 5.77 2.35
N THR A 34 5.15 4.51 2.49
CA THR A 34 4.34 3.34 2.11
C THR A 34 2.99 3.29 2.83
N LYS A 35 2.97 3.51 4.15
CA LYS A 35 1.71 3.50 4.92
C LYS A 35 0.78 4.65 4.50
N PRO A 36 1.21 5.94 4.50
CA PRO A 36 0.38 7.04 4.03
C PRO A 36 -0.10 6.90 2.58
N PHE A 37 0.72 6.32 1.69
CA PHE A 37 0.34 6.03 0.31
C PHE A 37 -0.82 5.02 0.26
N GLY A 38 -0.71 3.90 0.98
CA GLY A 38 -1.76 2.89 1.04
C GLY A 38 -3.05 3.42 1.67
N GLU A 39 -2.93 4.17 2.77
CA GLU A 39 -4.07 4.72 3.50
C GLU A 39 -4.80 5.85 2.76
N ARG A 40 -4.18 6.52 1.79
CA ARG A 40 -4.80 7.63 1.07
C ARG A 40 -5.17 7.29 -0.37
N LEU A 41 -4.31 6.58 -1.09
CA LEU A 41 -4.52 6.26 -2.51
C LEU A 41 -5.12 4.87 -2.76
N LEU A 42 -5.09 3.97 -1.77
CA LEU A 42 -5.67 2.62 -1.90
C LEU A 42 -6.91 2.43 -1.00
N VAL A 43 -7.56 3.53 -0.58
CA VAL A 43 -8.80 3.52 0.22
C VAL A 43 -9.91 2.82 -0.54
N GLU A 44 -10.13 3.23 -1.79
CA GLU A 44 -11.00 2.50 -2.71
C GLU A 44 -10.22 1.32 -3.26
N ARG A 45 -10.14 0.24 -2.46
CA ARG A 45 -9.65 -1.06 -2.93
C ARG A 45 -10.56 -1.56 -4.04
N ARG A 46 -10.27 -1.17 -5.27
CA ARG A 46 -10.63 -1.96 -6.43
C ARG A 46 -9.78 -3.21 -6.34
N PHE A 47 -10.27 -4.22 -5.60
CA PHE A 47 -9.82 -5.58 -5.85
C PHE A 47 -9.94 -5.76 -7.36
N VAL A 48 -8.83 -6.07 -8.02
CA VAL A 48 -8.90 -6.50 -9.41
C VAL A 48 -9.50 -7.89 -9.36
N LEU A 49 -10.83 -7.95 -9.37
CA LEU A 49 -11.58 -9.19 -9.49
C LEU A 49 -11.28 -9.76 -10.87
N SER A 50 -10.28 -10.63 -10.91
CA SER A 50 -9.97 -11.47 -12.06
C SER A 50 -10.48 -12.87 -11.79
N GLU A 51 -10.77 -13.62 -12.86
CA GLU A 51 -11.09 -15.05 -12.78
C GLU A 51 -10.07 -15.81 -11.93
N TYR A 52 -8.76 -15.52 -12.13
CA TYR A 52 -7.68 -16.08 -11.33
C TYR A 52 -7.81 -15.78 -9.83
N SER A 53 -8.08 -14.51 -9.46
CA SER A 53 -8.24 -14.13 -8.05
C SER A 53 -9.46 -14.77 -7.38
N LEU A 54 -10.54 -14.97 -8.15
CA LEU A 54 -11.77 -15.60 -7.68
C LEU A 54 -11.61 -17.11 -7.57
N GLN A 55 -10.85 -17.74 -8.47
CA GLN A 55 -10.57 -19.17 -8.40
C GLN A 55 -9.85 -19.54 -7.10
N GLY A 56 -8.88 -18.72 -6.67
CA GLY A 56 -8.23 -18.93 -5.36
C GLY A 56 -9.20 -18.88 -4.18
N LEU A 57 -10.26 -18.05 -4.23
CA LEU A 57 -11.30 -18.04 -3.20
C LEU A 57 -12.15 -19.32 -3.25
N VAL A 58 -12.51 -19.78 -4.45
CA VAL A 58 -13.23 -21.05 -4.63
C VAL A 58 -12.40 -22.23 -4.07
N ASP A 59 -11.12 -22.30 -4.43
CA ASP A 59 -10.20 -23.35 -3.99
C ASP A 59 -10.03 -23.35 -2.47
N LEU A 60 -10.00 -22.17 -1.84
CA LEU A 60 -9.97 -22.03 -0.38
C LEU A 60 -11.26 -22.58 0.27
N THR A 61 -12.43 -22.29 -0.29
CA THR A 61 -13.71 -22.81 0.23
C THR A 61 -13.93 -24.30 -0.03
N ALA A 62 -13.27 -24.86 -1.04
CA ALA A 62 -13.28 -26.29 -1.35
C ALA A 62 -12.19 -27.07 -0.57
N HIS A 63 -11.31 -26.37 0.15
CA HIS A 63 -10.19 -26.98 0.84
C HIS A 63 -10.70 -27.77 2.07
N PRO A 64 -10.39 -29.06 2.22
CA PRO A 64 -10.99 -29.94 3.24
C PRO A 64 -10.67 -29.58 4.70
N VAL A 65 -9.79 -28.61 4.93
CA VAL A 65 -9.45 -28.07 6.26
C VAL A 65 -10.13 -26.72 6.53
N PHE A 66 -10.50 -25.97 5.48
CA PHE A 66 -11.06 -24.61 5.58
C PHE A 66 -12.52 -24.51 5.09
N GLY A 67 -13.02 -25.56 4.44
CA GLY A 67 -14.41 -25.74 3.99
C GLY A 67 -15.24 -26.52 5.00
#